data_AF-A0A0S8I3U9-F1
#
_entry.id   AF-A0A0S8I3U9-F1
#
_cell.length_a   1.000
_cell.length_b   1.000
_cell.length_c   1.000
_cell.angle_alpha   90.00
_cell.angle_beta   90.00
_cell.angle_gamma   90.00
#
_symmetry.space_group_name_H-M   'P 1'
#
loop_
_entity.id
_entity.type
_entity.pdbx_description
1 polymer ?
#
loop_
_entity_poly.entity_id
_entity_poly.type
_entity_poly.pdbx_seq_one_letter_code
_entity_poly.pdbx_strand_id
1 'polypeptide(L)'
;MSTPLVYHDPNNELLLTYIPVELNIPKEEQERVIGQLINQAVQDLPAESRKGYLFQPQPVLTMQSLMERILEADGISREEIEAQRAKMRLFEDLVRIPEENLPAFINDHDGEMDAAFFQLASLTLQATNDRRAHEALNQRLGTALELTTYGKELAAQEAELRAAAESLKEAGEELDRKAILELLVEAPNDRRILALVNLTRPALDYSFFQELTERIDSAEGDEAERLIALRSRILEITQQIDQVQEARAAQATSLLRSLLVTENLDQALQTALPLIDNLFLSILEANIQAAKEADDQATLTKLKTIHENIEQWIKDSIPPGLLLAQEILEIQDEDQAIALLDESAQKIDEQLLGSLIAAAERFEDDEAEEDAQRVRKLYRQAIRLSMREKMKAENSKQ
;
A
#
# COMPACT_ATOMS: atom_id res chain seq x y z
N MET A 1 21.29 16.00 -20.20
CA MET A 1 21.30 16.34 -21.64
C MET A 1 20.03 17.10 -21.94
N SER A 2 20.10 18.28 -22.55
CA SER A 2 18.92 19.08 -22.87
C SER A 2 18.43 18.73 -24.28
N THR A 3 17.19 18.26 -24.41
CA THR A 3 16.60 17.81 -25.69
C THR A 3 15.22 18.47 -25.88
N PRO A 4 14.84 18.89 -27.09
CA PRO A 4 13.46 19.32 -27.39
C PRO A 4 12.47 18.18 -27.15
N LEU A 5 11.28 18.50 -26.64
CA LEU A 5 10.26 17.52 -26.29
C LEU A 5 8.89 17.93 -26.83
N VAL A 6 8.12 16.92 -27.21
CA VAL A 6 6.69 17.02 -27.48
C VAL A 6 6.00 16.03 -26.54
N TYR A 7 5.08 16.53 -25.73
CA TYR A 7 4.23 15.71 -24.89
C TYR A 7 2.83 15.70 -25.48
N HIS A 8 2.26 14.50 -25.59
CA HIS A 8 0.96 14.27 -26.19
C HIS A 8 0.11 13.42 -25.24
N ASP A 9 -1.08 13.92 -24.91
CA ASP A 9 -2.07 13.20 -24.12
C ASP A 9 -3.45 13.28 -24.79
N PRO A 10 -3.94 12.16 -25.36
CA PRO A 10 -5.22 12.13 -26.04
C PRO A 10 -6.43 12.15 -25.11
N ASN A 11 -6.27 11.75 -23.83
CA ASN A 11 -7.37 11.72 -22.87
C ASN A 11 -7.72 13.14 -22.42
N ASN A 12 -6.70 13.96 -22.18
CA ASN A 12 -6.86 15.35 -21.78
C ASN A 12 -6.83 16.36 -22.94
N GLU A 13 -6.81 15.86 -24.20
CA GLU A 13 -6.72 16.68 -25.42
C GLU A 13 -5.56 17.69 -25.37
N LEU A 14 -4.40 17.23 -24.91
CA LEU A 14 -3.23 18.06 -24.62
C LEU A 14 -2.08 17.78 -25.58
N LEU A 15 -1.48 18.85 -26.12
CA LEU A 15 -0.25 18.80 -26.91
C LEU A 15 0.68 19.92 -26.44
N LEU A 16 1.75 19.56 -25.74
CA LEU A 16 2.73 20.49 -25.19
C LEU A 16 4.06 20.39 -25.94
N THR A 17 4.72 21.52 -26.11
CA THR A 17 6.02 21.59 -26.79
C THR A 17 7.03 22.33 -25.92
N TYR A 18 8.22 21.75 -25.76
CA TYR A 18 9.29 22.32 -24.95
C TYR A 18 10.59 22.33 -25.75
N ILE A 19 11.27 23.47 -25.77
CA ILE A 19 12.60 23.62 -26.34
C ILE A 19 13.52 24.24 -25.28
N PRO A 20 14.57 23.53 -24.84
CA PRO A 20 15.54 24.08 -23.90
C PRO A 20 16.23 25.31 -24.49
N VAL A 21 16.20 26.42 -23.75
CA VAL A 21 16.80 27.69 -24.16
C VAL A 21 18.33 27.59 -24.33
N GLU A 22 18.96 26.65 -23.64
CA GLU A 22 20.40 26.41 -23.69
C GLU A 22 20.87 25.86 -25.04
N LEU A 23 19.96 25.31 -25.84
CA LEU A 23 20.27 24.81 -27.19
C LEU A 23 20.49 25.95 -28.20
N ASN A 24 20.08 27.18 -27.86
CA ASN A 24 20.26 28.39 -28.68
C ASN A 24 19.89 28.19 -30.16
N ILE A 25 18.82 27.43 -30.42
CA ILE A 25 18.36 27.07 -31.76
C ILE A 25 17.62 28.27 -32.37
N PRO A 26 17.87 28.67 -33.64
CA PRO A 26 17.10 29.70 -34.31
C PRO A 26 15.61 29.34 -34.42
N LYS A 27 14.71 30.32 -34.36
CA LYS A 27 13.25 30.09 -34.36
C LYS A 27 12.74 29.24 -35.52
N GLU A 28 13.28 29.42 -36.72
CA GLU A 28 12.89 28.62 -37.90
C GLU A 28 13.25 27.13 -37.71
N GLU A 29 14.39 26.85 -37.10
CA GLU A 29 14.82 25.48 -36.83
C GLU A 29 14.07 24.87 -35.64
N GLN A 30 13.66 25.69 -34.66
CA GLN A 30 12.76 25.28 -33.59
C GLN A 30 11.43 24.75 -34.14
N GLU A 31 10.80 25.50 -35.05
CA GLU A 31 9.53 25.10 -35.68
C GLU A 31 9.69 23.81 -36.50
N ARG A 32 10.81 23.65 -37.21
CA ARG A 32 11.13 22.42 -37.97
C ARG A 32 11.26 21.20 -37.05
N VAL A 33 12.00 21.33 -35.95
CA VAL A 33 12.23 20.22 -35.01
C VAL A 33 10.93 19.82 -34.31
N ILE A 34 10.16 20.80 -33.83
CA ILE A 34 8.86 20.54 -33.20
C ILE A 34 7.88 19.90 -34.19
N GLY A 35 7.82 20.37 -35.43
CA GLY A 35 6.99 19.75 -36.46
C GLY A 35 7.33 18.29 -36.73
N GLN A 36 8.62 17.93 -36.72
CA GLN A 36 9.05 16.53 -36.85
C GLN A 36 8.62 15.68 -35.66
N LEU A 37 8.79 16.19 -34.44
CA LEU A 37 8.41 15.50 -33.21
C LEU A 37 6.89 15.32 -33.07
N ILE A 38 6.10 16.33 -33.45
CA ILE A 38 4.63 16.24 -33.48
C ILE A 38 4.19 15.18 -34.49
N ASN A 39 4.75 15.19 -35.70
CA ASN A 39 4.41 14.18 -36.71
C ASN A 39 4.73 12.77 -36.21
N GLN A 40 5.88 12.58 -35.54
CA GLN A 40 6.24 11.31 -34.96
C GLN A 40 5.26 10.88 -33.85
N ALA A 41 4.87 11.78 -32.96
CA ALA A 41 3.90 11.50 -31.90
C ALA A 41 2.50 11.15 -32.45
N VAL A 42 2.10 11.75 -33.57
CA VAL A 42 0.75 11.57 -34.16
C VAL A 42 0.66 10.39 -35.12
N GLN A 43 1.78 9.95 -35.69
CA GLN A 43 1.80 8.92 -36.74
C GLN A 43 1.19 7.58 -36.28
N ASP A 44 1.37 7.25 -35.01
CA ASP A 44 0.90 5.99 -34.41
C ASP A 44 -0.52 6.09 -33.83
N LEU A 45 -1.19 7.24 -33.95
CA LEU A 45 -2.53 7.44 -33.40
C LEU A 45 -3.63 6.87 -34.32
N PRO A 46 -4.62 6.14 -33.76
CA PRO A 46 -5.85 5.77 -34.44
C PRO A 46 -6.58 7.00 -34.99
N ALA A 47 -7.32 6.84 -36.09
CA ALA A 47 -8.01 7.94 -36.76
C ALA A 47 -8.98 8.70 -35.83
N GLU A 48 -9.60 7.98 -34.89
CA GLU A 48 -10.57 8.51 -33.91
C GLU A 48 -9.92 9.40 -32.83
N SER A 49 -8.62 9.18 -32.56
CA SER A 49 -7.85 9.95 -31.56
C SER A 49 -7.24 11.23 -32.13
N ARG A 50 -7.31 11.44 -33.45
CA ARG A 50 -6.75 12.61 -34.15
C ARG A 50 -7.71 13.80 -34.11
N LYS A 51 -7.86 14.40 -32.93
CA LYS A 51 -8.76 15.54 -32.71
C LYS A 51 -8.07 16.89 -32.95
N GLY A 52 -8.85 17.98 -32.86
CA GLY A 52 -8.43 19.33 -33.22
C GLY A 52 -7.26 19.92 -32.43
N TYR A 53 -7.05 19.50 -31.17
CA TYR A 53 -5.96 20.01 -30.31
C TYR A 53 -4.56 19.72 -30.88
N LEU A 54 -4.42 18.69 -31.73
CA LEU A 54 -3.16 18.35 -32.40
C LEU A 54 -2.66 19.46 -33.33
N PHE A 55 -3.56 20.33 -33.81
CA PHE A 55 -3.22 21.47 -34.65
C PHE A 55 -2.92 22.74 -33.84
N GLN A 56 -3.01 22.67 -32.51
CA GLN A 56 -2.78 23.79 -31.59
C GLN A 56 -1.77 23.40 -30.51
N PRO A 57 -0.51 23.11 -30.88
CA PRO A 57 0.53 22.82 -29.91
C PRO A 57 0.75 24.01 -28.99
N GLN A 58 0.86 23.74 -27.70
CA GLN A 58 0.96 24.77 -26.68
C GLN A 58 2.42 24.83 -26.16
N PRO A 59 3.18 25.89 -26.46
CA PRO A 59 4.58 25.98 -26.05
C PRO A 59 4.71 26.24 -24.54
N VAL A 60 5.68 25.58 -23.91
CA VAL A 60 6.09 25.81 -22.53
C VAL A 60 7.57 26.18 -22.47
N LEU A 61 7.93 27.08 -21.56
CA LEU A 61 9.26 27.70 -21.53
C LEU A 61 10.28 26.90 -20.71
N THR A 62 9.83 26.08 -19.78
CA THR A 62 10.69 25.31 -18.88
C THR A 62 10.19 23.88 -18.76
N MET A 63 11.09 22.95 -18.44
CA MET A 63 10.70 21.58 -18.07
C MET A 63 9.73 21.57 -16.89
N GLN A 64 9.88 22.50 -15.96
CA GLN A 64 8.99 22.63 -14.82
C GLN A 64 7.57 22.98 -15.26
N SER A 65 7.40 23.97 -16.14
CA SER A 65 6.08 24.35 -16.67
C SER A 65 5.47 23.25 -17.54
N LEU A 66 6.30 22.42 -18.20
CA LEU A 66 5.82 21.23 -18.90
C LEU A 66 5.16 20.25 -17.91
N MET A 67 5.87 19.91 -16.83
CA MET A 67 5.37 18.98 -15.82
C MET A 67 4.14 19.52 -15.08
N GLU A 68 4.15 20.80 -14.67
CA GLU A 68 3.01 21.43 -14.00
C GLU A 68 1.74 21.35 -14.85
N ARG A 69 1.86 21.58 -16.15
CA ARG A 69 0.71 21.58 -17.07
C ARG A 69 0.18 20.19 -17.40
N ILE A 70 1.04 19.17 -17.32
CA ILE A 70 0.62 17.77 -17.41
C ILE A 70 -0.17 17.40 -16.17
N LEU A 71 0.36 17.71 -14.98
CA LEU A 71 -0.29 17.43 -13.71
C LEU A 71 -1.63 18.19 -13.57
N GLU A 72 -1.71 19.44 -14.04
CA GLU A 72 -2.97 20.20 -14.10
C GLU A 72 -4.01 19.52 -14.99
N ALA A 73 -3.59 18.93 -16.11
CA ALA A 73 -4.47 18.19 -17.00
C ALA A 73 -4.96 16.89 -16.33
N ASP A 74 -4.12 16.27 -15.49
CA ASP A 74 -4.48 15.13 -14.65
C ASP A 74 -5.30 15.52 -13.40
N GLY A 75 -5.69 16.80 -13.26
CA GLY A 75 -6.52 17.31 -12.18
C GLY A 75 -5.77 17.71 -10.91
N ILE A 76 -4.43 17.70 -10.93
CA ILE A 76 -3.58 18.13 -9.81
C ILE A 76 -3.30 19.62 -9.94
N SER A 77 -3.81 20.40 -9.00
CA SER A 77 -3.65 21.85 -8.98
C SER A 77 -2.21 22.27 -8.67
N ARG A 78 -1.85 23.46 -9.15
CA ARG A 78 -0.57 24.08 -8.82
C ARG A 78 -0.35 24.27 -7.31
N GLU A 79 -1.42 24.54 -6.57
CA GLU A 79 -1.39 24.66 -5.11
C GLU A 79 -1.00 23.34 -4.45
N GLU A 80 -1.55 22.21 -4.92
CA GLU A 80 -1.19 20.87 -4.42
C GLU A 80 0.27 20.52 -4.75
N ILE A 81 0.76 20.89 -5.94
CA ILE A 81 2.17 20.71 -6.31
C ILE A 81 3.07 21.54 -5.40
N GLU A 82 2.72 22.80 -5.14
CA GLU A 82 3.49 23.69 -4.27
C GLU A 82 3.47 23.21 -2.81
N ALA A 83 2.34 22.70 -2.32
CA ALA A 83 2.22 22.09 -0.99
C ALA A 83 3.11 20.84 -0.84
N GLN A 84 3.12 19.94 -1.82
CA GLN A 84 4.01 18.77 -1.79
C GLN A 84 5.50 19.18 -1.82
N ARG A 85 5.85 20.18 -2.63
CA ARG A 85 7.23 20.72 -2.67
C ARG A 85 7.63 21.34 -1.33
N ALA A 86 6.72 22.05 -0.65
CA ALA A 86 6.99 22.60 0.67
C ALA A 86 7.29 21.50 1.69
N LYS A 87 6.51 20.40 1.69
CA LYS A 87 6.75 19.23 2.55
C LYS A 87 8.09 18.56 2.28
N MET A 88 8.49 18.45 1.02
CA MET A 88 9.81 17.91 0.66
C MET A 88 10.96 18.80 1.18
N ARG A 89 10.82 20.13 1.11
CA ARG A 89 11.81 21.06 1.69
C ARG A 89 11.86 20.94 3.20
N LEU A 90 10.71 20.89 3.87
CA LEU A 90 10.63 20.68 5.31
C LEU A 90 11.32 19.37 5.72
N PHE A 91 11.14 18.31 4.92
CA PHE A 91 11.80 17.04 5.15
C PHE A 91 13.33 17.15 4.97
N GLU A 92 13.81 17.80 3.91
CA GLU A 92 15.24 18.06 3.73
C GLU A 92 15.85 18.84 4.90
N ASP A 93 15.12 19.84 5.42
CA ASP A 93 15.53 20.64 6.56
C ASP A 93 15.55 19.80 7.85
N LEU A 94 14.54 18.96 8.08
CA LEU A 94 14.47 18.00 9.20
C LEU A 94 15.68 17.05 9.20
N VAL A 95 16.12 16.60 8.03
CA VAL A 95 17.29 15.72 7.89
C VAL A 95 18.59 16.46 8.19
N ARG A 96 18.71 17.73 7.79
CA ARG A 96 19.93 18.52 7.91
C ARG A 96 20.12 19.16 9.28
N ILE A 97 19.05 19.41 10.02
CA ILE A 97 19.14 20.16 11.28
C ILE A 97 19.96 19.41 12.33
N PRO A 98 20.87 20.06 13.07
CA PRO A 98 21.59 19.41 14.16
C PRO A 98 20.62 18.83 15.20
N GLU A 99 20.98 17.70 15.80
CA GLU A 99 20.15 16.97 16.76
C GLU A 99 19.75 17.82 17.97
N GLU A 100 20.65 18.70 18.43
CA GLU A 100 20.40 19.66 19.52
C GLU A 100 19.25 20.64 19.22
N ASN A 101 19.03 20.96 17.95
CA ASN A 101 18.00 21.91 17.50
C ASN A 101 16.73 21.21 16.99
N LEU A 102 16.76 19.88 16.88
CA LEU A 102 15.68 19.10 16.30
C LEU A 102 14.33 19.29 17.05
N PRO A 103 14.27 19.27 18.40
CA PRO A 103 13.00 19.48 19.10
C PRO A 103 12.38 20.85 18.87
N ALA A 104 13.21 21.90 18.84
CA ALA A 104 12.74 23.26 18.58
C ALA A 104 12.19 23.39 17.16
N PHE A 105 12.90 22.85 16.18
CA PHE A 105 12.46 22.81 14.78
C PHE A 105 11.12 22.08 14.62
N ILE A 106 10.98 20.89 15.24
CA ILE A 106 9.72 20.15 15.17
C ILE A 106 8.57 20.95 15.76
N ASN A 107 8.79 21.62 16.89
CA ASN A 107 7.77 22.44 17.53
C ASN A 107 7.39 23.67 16.69
N ASP A 108 8.35 24.30 16.04
CA ASP A 108 8.12 25.48 15.19
C ASP A 108 7.35 25.11 13.90
N HIS A 109 7.48 23.87 13.44
CA HIS A 109 6.86 23.36 12.21
C HIS A 109 5.75 22.32 12.46
N ASP A 110 5.22 22.22 13.67
CA ASP A 110 4.27 21.17 14.08
C ASP A 110 3.06 21.07 13.14
N GLY A 111 2.47 22.22 12.78
CA GLY A 111 1.31 22.27 11.88
C GLY A 111 1.59 21.86 10.44
N GLU A 112 2.86 21.79 10.03
CA GLU A 112 3.27 21.37 8.68
C GLU A 112 3.63 19.88 8.62
N MET A 113 3.87 19.24 9.78
CA MET A 113 4.21 17.82 9.93
C MET A 113 2.94 16.97 10.10
N ASP A 114 2.10 16.95 9.07
CA ASP A 114 0.84 16.20 9.02
C ASP A 114 0.99 14.77 8.46
N ALA A 115 -0.13 14.07 8.29
CA ALA A 115 -0.16 12.73 7.71
C ALA A 115 0.56 12.62 6.35
N ALA A 116 0.37 13.61 5.48
CA ALA A 116 0.98 13.60 4.15
C ALA A 116 2.49 13.88 4.21
N PHE A 117 2.96 14.69 5.16
CA PHE A 117 4.40 14.83 5.42
C PHE A 117 5.02 13.49 5.84
N PHE A 118 4.44 12.81 6.83
CA PHE A 118 4.96 11.54 7.33
C PHE A 118 4.87 10.41 6.29
N GLN A 119 3.86 10.42 5.42
CA GLN A 119 3.76 9.48 4.31
C GLN A 119 4.92 9.68 3.30
N LEU A 120 5.19 10.93 2.90
CA LEU A 120 6.31 11.25 2.00
C LEU A 120 7.67 10.89 2.63
N ALA A 121 7.83 11.19 3.91
CA ALA A 121 9.02 10.83 4.67
C ALA A 121 9.23 9.31 4.74
N SER A 122 8.15 8.55 4.94
CA SER A 122 8.20 7.07 4.97
C SER A 122 8.62 6.48 3.63
N LEU A 123 8.10 7.00 2.52
CA LEU A 123 8.52 6.58 1.17
C LEU A 123 10.01 6.85 0.93
N THR A 124 10.52 7.99 1.42
CA THR A 124 11.93 8.35 1.30
C THR A 124 12.83 7.47 2.18
N LEU A 125 12.36 7.13 3.38
CA LEU A 125 13.02 6.18 4.26
C LEU A 125 13.13 4.81 3.60
N GLN A 126 12.04 4.29 3.02
CA GLN A 126 12.02 3.02 2.29
C GLN A 126 12.96 3.00 1.09
N ALA A 127 13.13 4.13 0.40
CA ALA A 127 14.06 4.25 -0.72
C ALA A 127 15.54 4.39 -0.29
N THR A 128 15.83 4.55 1.01
CA THR A 128 17.18 4.74 1.53
C THR A 128 17.90 3.41 1.73
N ASN A 129 18.80 3.07 0.81
CA ASN A 129 19.56 1.81 0.85
C ASN A 129 20.74 1.80 1.83
N ASP A 130 21.26 2.96 2.25
CA ASP A 130 22.33 3.01 3.24
C ASP A 130 21.77 2.78 4.64
N ARG A 131 22.16 1.66 5.27
CA ARG A 131 21.66 1.27 6.59
C ARG A 131 21.88 2.31 7.68
N ARG A 132 23.03 3.00 7.69
CA ARG A 132 23.30 4.04 8.72
C ARG A 132 22.46 5.28 8.49
N ALA A 133 22.30 5.68 7.23
CA ALA A 133 21.43 6.80 6.88
C ALA A 133 19.96 6.47 7.19
N HIS A 134 19.53 5.24 6.91
CA HIS A 134 18.20 4.75 7.22
C HIS A 134 17.93 4.76 8.74
N GLU A 135 18.83 4.20 9.55
CA GLU A 135 18.70 4.19 11.02
C GLU A 135 18.62 5.61 11.59
N ALA A 136 19.50 6.51 11.16
CA ALA A 136 19.52 7.90 11.62
C ALA A 136 18.24 8.67 11.20
N LEU A 137 17.76 8.45 9.98
CA LEU A 137 16.52 9.05 9.49
C LEU A 137 15.31 8.53 10.26
N ASN A 138 15.25 7.22 10.49
CA ASN A 138 14.17 6.60 11.24
C ASN A 138 14.08 7.15 12.67
N GLN A 139 15.23 7.33 13.34
CA GLN A 139 15.27 7.94 14.68
C GLN A 139 14.69 9.36 14.68
N ARG A 140 15.09 10.19 13.70
CA ARG A 140 14.59 11.57 13.57
C ARG A 140 13.08 11.62 13.32
N LEU A 141 12.57 10.74 12.45
CA LEU A 141 11.13 10.64 12.19
C LEU A 141 10.37 10.14 13.42
N GLY A 142 10.96 9.22 14.20
CA GLY A 142 10.42 8.80 15.49
C GLY A 142 10.29 9.97 16.46
N THR A 143 11.35 10.77 16.63
CA THR A 143 11.31 11.99 17.47
C THR A 143 10.26 12.99 16.97
N ALA A 144 10.13 13.17 15.64
CA ALA A 144 9.10 14.04 15.06
C ALA A 144 7.69 13.53 15.39
N LEU A 145 7.42 12.23 15.28
CA LEU A 145 6.14 11.64 15.68
C LEU A 145 5.85 11.84 17.17
N GLU A 146 6.85 11.64 18.04
CA GLU A 146 6.65 11.80 19.48
C GLU A 146 6.31 13.25 19.89
N LEU A 147 6.91 14.22 19.22
CA LEU A 147 6.79 15.64 19.59
C LEU A 147 5.61 16.34 18.92
N THR A 148 5.26 15.95 17.69
CA THR A 148 4.19 16.59 16.91
C THR A 148 2.80 16.34 17.49
N THR A 149 1.88 17.26 17.26
CA THR A 149 0.45 17.11 17.54
C THR A 149 -0.10 15.92 16.76
N TYR A 150 0.27 15.80 15.47
CA TYR A 150 -0.15 14.68 14.63
C TYR A 150 0.26 13.32 15.21
N GLY A 151 1.53 13.15 15.59
CA GLY A 151 1.99 11.86 16.12
C GLY A 151 1.43 11.57 17.52
N LYS A 152 1.17 12.58 18.36
CA LYS A 152 0.42 12.41 19.62
C LYS A 152 -1.02 11.98 19.39
N GLU A 153 -1.69 12.54 18.38
CA GLU A 153 -3.03 12.12 18.00
C GLU A 153 -3.04 10.68 17.50
N LEU A 154 -2.07 10.30 16.67
CA LEU A 154 -1.91 8.93 16.19
C LEU A 154 -1.67 7.95 17.34
N ALA A 155 -0.76 8.28 18.26
CA ALA A 155 -0.49 7.45 19.44
C ALA A 155 -1.72 7.29 20.34
N ALA A 156 -2.51 8.36 20.51
CA ALA A 156 -3.75 8.30 21.27
C ALA A 156 -4.82 7.44 20.56
N GLN A 157 -4.93 7.51 19.23
CA GLN A 157 -5.82 6.64 18.46
C GLN A 157 -5.40 5.17 18.61
N GLU A 158 -4.10 4.87 18.51
CA GLU A 158 -3.59 3.52 18.66
C GLU A 158 -3.81 2.98 20.08
N ALA A 159 -3.61 3.80 21.11
CA ALA A 159 -3.89 3.43 22.49
C ALA A 159 -5.38 3.07 22.70
N GLU A 160 -6.30 3.86 22.13
CA GLU A 160 -7.73 3.56 22.22
C GLU A 160 -8.13 2.32 21.42
N LEU A 161 -7.46 2.06 20.28
CA LEU A 161 -7.67 0.83 19.51
C LEU A 161 -7.22 -0.41 20.30
N ARG A 162 -6.03 -0.37 20.93
CA ARG A 162 -5.55 -1.47 21.78
C ARG A 162 -6.49 -1.70 22.95
N ALA A 163 -6.88 -0.63 23.64
CA ALA A 163 -7.79 -0.73 24.78
C ALA A 163 -9.19 -1.23 24.36
N ALA A 164 -9.69 -0.87 23.17
CA ALA A 164 -10.92 -1.44 22.62
C ALA A 164 -10.79 -2.95 22.39
N ALA A 165 -9.69 -3.39 21.76
CA ALA A 165 -9.42 -4.79 21.51
C ALA A 165 -9.28 -5.60 22.83
N GLU A 166 -8.62 -5.03 23.84
CA GLU A 166 -8.52 -5.61 25.17
C GLU A 166 -9.90 -5.75 25.83
N SER A 167 -10.73 -4.71 25.82
CA SER A 167 -12.10 -4.78 26.38
C SER A 167 -12.96 -5.85 25.70
N LEU A 168 -12.83 -6.02 24.37
CA LEU A 168 -13.52 -7.08 23.64
C LEU A 168 -12.98 -8.47 24.00
N LYS A 169 -11.67 -8.60 24.19
CA LYS A 169 -11.04 -9.86 24.59
C LYS A 169 -11.44 -10.27 26.01
N GLU A 170 -11.54 -9.32 26.94
CA GLU A 170 -11.98 -9.55 28.31
C GLU A 170 -13.44 -10.03 28.39
N ALA A 171 -14.31 -9.56 27.49
CA ALA A 171 -15.66 -10.07 27.34
C ALA A 171 -15.71 -11.55 26.88
N GLY A 172 -14.68 -12.02 26.16
CA GLY A 172 -14.44 -13.44 25.90
C GLY A 172 -15.63 -14.17 25.26
N GLU A 173 -16.03 -15.31 25.84
CA GLU A 173 -17.18 -16.11 25.37
C GLU A 173 -18.54 -15.43 25.62
N GLU A 174 -18.59 -14.41 26.47
CA GLU A 174 -19.79 -13.60 26.76
C GLU A 174 -19.90 -12.38 25.83
N LEU A 175 -19.05 -12.26 24.80
CA LEU A 175 -19.14 -11.20 23.81
C LEU A 175 -20.39 -11.37 22.93
N ASP A 176 -21.52 -10.98 23.48
CA ASP A 176 -22.79 -10.86 22.78
C ASP A 176 -23.12 -9.38 22.45
N ARG A 177 -24.25 -9.19 21.79
CA ARG A 177 -24.71 -7.84 21.39
C ARG A 177 -24.89 -6.90 22.58
N LYS A 178 -25.32 -7.42 23.73
CA LYS A 178 -25.52 -6.61 24.93
C LYS A 178 -24.18 -6.20 25.53
N ALA A 179 -23.21 -7.10 25.59
CA ALA A 179 -21.85 -6.78 26.02
C ALA A 179 -21.24 -5.68 25.14
N ILE A 180 -21.42 -5.75 23.82
CA ILE A 180 -20.95 -4.71 22.88
C ILE A 180 -21.66 -3.37 23.13
N LEU A 181 -22.98 -3.40 23.39
CA LEU A 181 -23.74 -2.20 23.73
C LEU A 181 -23.21 -1.56 25.02
N GLU A 182 -22.95 -2.34 26.08
CA GLU A 182 -22.36 -1.81 27.32
C GLU A 182 -21.00 -1.17 27.05
N LEU A 183 -20.11 -1.85 26.32
CA LEU A 183 -18.79 -1.32 25.98
C LEU A 183 -18.85 0.02 25.22
N LEU A 184 -19.83 0.17 24.32
CA LEU A 184 -20.04 1.41 23.57
C LEU A 184 -20.64 2.53 24.45
N VAL A 185 -21.51 2.20 25.39
CA VAL A 185 -22.08 3.15 26.36
C VAL A 185 -21.04 3.62 27.38
N GLU A 186 -20.15 2.72 27.80
CA GLU A 186 -19.08 3.00 28.77
C GLU A 186 -17.82 3.62 28.12
N ALA A 187 -17.78 3.71 26.79
CA ALA A 187 -16.65 4.26 26.07
C ALA A 187 -16.29 5.69 26.58
N PRO A 188 -15.04 5.93 27.00
CA PRO A 188 -14.65 7.18 27.65
C PRO A 188 -14.53 8.36 26.68
N ASN A 189 -14.43 8.09 25.38
CA ASN A 189 -14.26 9.11 24.33
C ASN A 189 -14.67 8.59 22.95
N ASP A 190 -14.77 9.50 21.99
CA ASP A 190 -15.14 9.20 20.59
C ASP A 190 -14.16 8.25 19.89
N ARG A 191 -12.87 8.31 20.22
CA ARG A 191 -11.85 7.41 19.65
C ARG A 191 -12.08 5.96 20.07
N ARG A 192 -12.47 5.72 21.33
CA ARG A 192 -12.89 4.39 21.79
C ARG A 192 -14.13 3.92 21.05
N ILE A 193 -15.13 4.79 20.86
CA ILE A 193 -16.35 4.45 20.10
C ILE A 193 -15.97 4.04 18.67
N LEU A 194 -15.15 4.85 17.98
CA LEU A 194 -14.67 4.56 16.64
C LEU A 194 -13.95 3.20 16.57
N ALA A 195 -13.04 2.93 17.51
CA ALA A 195 -12.32 1.67 17.57
C ALA A 195 -13.25 0.46 17.79
N LEU A 196 -14.14 0.54 18.77
CA LEU A 196 -15.11 -0.52 19.07
C LEU A 196 -16.04 -0.78 17.88
N VAL A 197 -16.56 0.27 17.23
CA VAL A 197 -17.44 0.13 16.05
C VAL A 197 -16.72 -0.54 14.89
N ASN A 198 -15.47 -0.17 14.60
CA ASN A 198 -14.68 -0.82 13.55
C ASN A 198 -14.44 -2.32 13.84
N LEU A 199 -14.13 -2.67 15.10
CA LEU A 199 -13.85 -4.04 15.50
C LEU A 199 -15.11 -4.91 15.60
N THR A 200 -16.26 -4.33 15.89
CA THR A 200 -17.52 -5.06 16.14
C THR A 200 -18.58 -4.86 15.06
N ARG A 201 -18.26 -4.21 13.95
CA ARG A 201 -19.21 -3.87 12.88
C ARG A 201 -20.19 -5.00 12.54
N PRO A 202 -19.79 -6.28 12.36
CA PRO A 202 -20.73 -7.35 12.03
C PRO A 202 -21.89 -7.53 13.03
N ALA A 203 -21.70 -7.16 14.30
CA ALA A 203 -22.72 -7.26 15.35
C ALA A 203 -23.63 -6.03 15.45
N LEU A 204 -23.27 -4.92 14.81
CA LEU A 204 -24.01 -3.65 14.80
C LEU A 204 -25.10 -3.66 13.74
N ASP A 205 -26.02 -4.60 13.87
CA ASP A 205 -27.14 -4.83 12.98
C ASP A 205 -28.41 -4.09 13.43
N TYR A 206 -29.52 -4.33 12.73
CA TYR A 206 -30.82 -3.75 13.10
C TYR A 206 -31.23 -4.07 14.56
N SER A 207 -30.94 -5.28 15.03
CA SER A 207 -31.29 -5.72 16.38
C SER A 207 -30.48 -4.96 17.44
N PHE A 208 -29.20 -4.67 17.16
CA PHE A 208 -28.38 -3.80 18.02
C PHE A 208 -28.99 -2.40 18.17
N PHE A 209 -29.38 -1.78 17.06
CA PHE A 209 -30.00 -0.45 17.13
C PHE A 209 -31.38 -0.46 17.79
N GLN A 210 -32.11 -1.58 17.72
CA GLN A 210 -33.34 -1.75 18.46
C GLN A 210 -33.07 -1.77 19.98
N GLU A 211 -32.11 -2.57 20.45
CA GLU A 211 -31.73 -2.64 21.86
C GLU A 211 -31.24 -1.27 22.39
N LEU A 212 -30.44 -0.55 21.62
CA LEU A 212 -30.02 0.81 21.96
C LEU A 212 -31.22 1.78 22.03
N THR A 213 -32.22 1.62 21.15
CA THR A 213 -33.44 2.45 21.18
C THR A 213 -34.26 2.17 22.44
N GLU A 214 -34.43 0.90 22.81
CA GLU A 214 -35.12 0.51 24.04
C GLU A 214 -34.43 1.08 25.29
N ARG A 215 -33.09 1.14 25.29
CA ARG A 215 -32.31 1.76 26.38
C ARG A 215 -32.47 3.28 26.42
N ILE A 216 -32.51 3.95 25.26
CA ILE A 216 -32.80 5.40 25.15
C ILE A 216 -34.19 5.70 25.72
N ASP A 217 -35.21 4.93 25.33
CA ASP A 217 -36.59 5.14 25.77
C ASP A 217 -36.78 4.93 27.28
N SER A 218 -35.89 4.13 27.89
CA SER A 218 -35.86 3.86 29.34
C SER A 218 -35.00 4.85 30.12
N ALA A 219 -34.20 5.67 29.45
CA ALA A 219 -33.35 6.68 30.07
C ALA A 219 -34.09 8.02 30.18
N GLU A 220 -33.71 8.83 31.18
CA GLU A 220 -34.30 10.15 31.41
C GLU A 220 -33.21 11.23 31.49
N GLY A 221 -33.55 12.46 31.08
CA GLY A 221 -32.67 13.62 31.18
C GLY A 221 -31.38 13.49 30.36
N ASP A 222 -30.27 13.95 30.94
CA ASP A 222 -28.95 14.04 30.28
C ASP A 222 -28.44 12.69 29.74
N GLU A 223 -28.81 11.57 30.38
CA GLU A 223 -28.38 10.24 29.92
C GLU A 223 -29.10 9.83 28.63
N ALA A 224 -30.38 10.18 28.48
CA ALA A 224 -31.12 9.94 27.23
C ALA A 224 -30.49 10.75 26.08
N GLU A 225 -30.15 12.02 26.32
CA GLU A 225 -29.48 12.85 25.32
C GLU A 225 -28.11 12.29 24.93
N ARG A 226 -27.32 11.80 25.90
CA ARG A 226 -26.02 11.15 25.66
C ARG A 226 -26.17 9.89 24.79
N LEU A 227 -27.14 9.03 25.10
CA LEU A 227 -27.38 7.80 24.33
C LEU A 227 -27.90 8.10 22.92
N ILE A 228 -28.71 9.14 22.74
CA ILE A 228 -29.13 9.62 21.41
C ILE A 228 -27.92 10.06 20.59
N ALA A 229 -27.01 10.85 21.17
CA ALA A 229 -25.79 11.29 20.50
C ALA A 229 -24.89 10.10 20.15
N LEU A 230 -24.73 9.13 21.06
CA LEU A 230 -23.99 7.89 20.82
C LEU A 230 -24.60 7.10 19.66
N ARG A 231 -25.93 6.93 19.62
CA ARG A 231 -26.64 6.25 18.52
C ARG A 231 -26.37 6.91 17.18
N SER A 232 -26.48 8.23 17.12
CA SER A 232 -26.17 8.99 15.90
C SER A 232 -24.73 8.80 15.46
N ARG A 233 -23.79 8.80 16.41
CA ARG A 233 -22.37 8.61 16.12
C ARG A 233 -22.05 7.21 15.61
N ILE A 234 -22.61 6.17 16.23
CA ILE A 234 -22.44 4.78 15.78
C ILE A 234 -23.01 4.65 14.36
N LEU A 235 -24.21 5.19 14.09
CA LEU A 235 -24.82 5.14 12.76
C LEU A 235 -23.96 5.83 11.68
N GLU A 236 -23.36 6.98 12.01
CA GLU A 236 -22.46 7.68 11.08
C GLU A 236 -21.24 6.82 10.74
N ILE A 237 -20.58 6.26 11.75
CA ILE A 237 -19.39 5.43 11.57
C ILE A 237 -19.73 4.15 10.80
N THR A 238 -20.83 3.46 11.15
CA THR A 238 -21.22 2.24 10.42
C THR A 238 -21.55 2.52 8.97
N GLN A 239 -22.23 3.64 8.66
CA GLN A 239 -22.50 4.05 7.28
C GLN A 239 -21.21 4.31 6.49
N GLN A 240 -20.21 4.97 7.10
CA GLN A 240 -18.92 5.20 6.45
C GLN A 240 -18.20 3.88 6.16
N ILE A 241 -18.17 2.96 7.12
CA ILE A 241 -17.58 1.63 6.93
C ILE A 241 -18.30 0.90 5.79
N ASP A 242 -19.63 0.86 5.82
CA ASP A 242 -20.44 0.15 4.84
C ASP A 242 -20.25 0.69 3.42
N GLN A 243 -20.21 2.02 3.26
CA GLN A 243 -19.96 2.66 1.97
C GLN A 243 -18.60 2.27 1.39
N VAL A 244 -17.55 2.25 2.22
CA VAL A 244 -16.21 1.84 1.79
C VAL A 244 -16.22 0.37 1.36
N GLN A 245 -16.88 -0.50 2.13
CA GLN A 245 -16.96 -1.93 1.78
C GLN A 245 -17.77 -2.17 0.51
N GLU A 246 -18.90 -1.46 0.33
CA GLU A 246 -19.72 -1.55 -0.88
C GLU A 246 -18.94 -1.06 -2.11
N ALA A 247 -18.22 0.07 -2.00
CA ALA A 247 -17.38 0.59 -3.06
C ALA A 247 -16.28 -0.41 -3.46
N ARG A 248 -15.62 -1.04 -2.48
CA ARG A 248 -14.61 -2.08 -2.74
C ARG A 248 -15.21 -3.31 -3.41
N ALA A 249 -16.37 -3.79 -2.95
CA ALA A 249 -17.06 -4.91 -3.56
C ALA A 249 -17.50 -4.60 -5.01
N ALA A 250 -17.98 -3.38 -5.26
CA ALA A 250 -18.32 -2.91 -6.60
C ALA A 250 -17.08 -2.83 -7.50
N GLN A 251 -15.96 -2.32 -7.00
CA GLN A 251 -14.69 -2.27 -7.72
C GLN A 251 -14.19 -3.68 -8.09
N ALA A 252 -14.16 -4.60 -7.13
CA ALA A 252 -13.75 -5.99 -7.35
C ALA A 252 -14.67 -6.70 -8.36
N THR A 253 -15.99 -6.47 -8.27
CA THR A 253 -16.97 -7.03 -9.22
C THR A 253 -16.77 -6.45 -10.63
N SER A 254 -16.54 -5.14 -10.74
CA SER A 254 -16.27 -4.48 -12.02
C SER A 254 -14.97 -4.99 -12.64
N LEU A 255 -13.94 -5.18 -11.83
CA LEU A 255 -12.66 -5.76 -12.25
C LEU A 255 -12.88 -7.17 -12.82
N LEU A 256 -13.60 -8.04 -12.11
CA LEU A 256 -13.89 -9.40 -12.57
C LEU A 256 -14.65 -9.40 -13.90
N ARG A 257 -15.65 -8.51 -14.05
CA ARG A 257 -16.38 -8.36 -15.32
C ARG A 257 -15.46 -7.94 -16.46
N SER A 258 -14.53 -7.02 -16.21
CA SER A 258 -13.56 -6.59 -17.23
C SER A 258 -12.62 -7.73 -17.65
N LEU A 259 -12.18 -8.56 -16.70
CA LEU A 259 -11.33 -9.73 -16.97
C LEU A 259 -12.08 -10.83 -17.75
N LEU A 260 -13.40 -10.92 -17.63
CA LEU A 260 -14.20 -11.90 -18.40
C LEU A 260 -14.36 -11.54 -19.88
N VAL A 261 -14.32 -10.24 -20.21
CA VAL A 261 -14.56 -9.75 -21.57
C VAL A 261 -13.28 -9.35 -22.32
N THR A 262 -12.14 -9.31 -21.64
CA THR A 262 -10.85 -8.98 -22.27
C THR A 262 -10.43 -10.00 -23.32
N GLU A 263 -9.76 -9.52 -24.36
CA GLU A 263 -9.13 -10.37 -25.39
C GLU A 263 -7.76 -10.88 -24.94
N ASN A 264 -7.03 -10.10 -24.14
CA ASN A 264 -5.73 -10.46 -23.59
C ASN A 264 -5.81 -10.56 -22.07
N LEU A 265 -6.06 -11.78 -21.59
CA LEU A 265 -6.23 -12.04 -20.16
C LEU A 265 -4.94 -11.84 -19.38
N ASP A 266 -3.80 -12.28 -19.91
CA ASP A 266 -2.51 -12.22 -19.21
C ASP A 266 -2.09 -10.77 -18.93
N GLN A 267 -2.20 -9.89 -19.93
CA GLN A 267 -1.87 -8.47 -19.75
C GLN A 267 -2.87 -7.76 -18.81
N ALA A 268 -4.16 -8.10 -18.92
CA ALA A 268 -5.18 -7.54 -18.05
C ALA A 268 -4.98 -7.94 -16.59
N LEU A 269 -4.64 -9.21 -16.35
CA LEU A 269 -4.29 -9.72 -15.03
C LEU A 269 -3.06 -9.01 -14.46
N GLN A 270 -1.98 -8.87 -15.23
CA GLN A 270 -0.77 -8.17 -14.78
C GLN A 270 -1.05 -6.74 -14.30
N THR A 271 -1.92 -6.02 -15.02
CA THR A 271 -2.32 -4.65 -14.65
C THR A 271 -3.23 -4.64 -13.42
N ALA A 272 -4.06 -5.68 -13.28
CA ALA A 272 -5.00 -5.84 -12.17
C ALA A 272 -4.35 -6.31 -10.87
N LEU A 273 -3.13 -6.89 -10.91
CA LEU A 273 -2.48 -7.51 -9.74
C LEU A 273 -2.54 -6.69 -8.45
N PRO A 274 -2.25 -5.36 -8.43
CA PRO A 274 -2.30 -4.58 -7.20
C PRO A 274 -3.71 -4.47 -6.59
N LEU A 275 -4.75 -4.77 -7.37
CA LEU A 275 -6.16 -4.72 -6.99
C LEU A 275 -6.73 -6.10 -6.62
N ILE A 276 -5.93 -7.17 -6.75
CA ILE A 276 -6.35 -8.53 -6.41
C ILE A 276 -6.09 -8.76 -4.92
N ASP A 277 -7.16 -8.70 -4.13
CA ASP A 277 -7.16 -8.97 -2.70
C ASP A 277 -8.07 -10.16 -2.34
N ASN A 278 -8.15 -10.50 -1.05
CA ASN A 278 -8.98 -11.60 -0.57
C ASN A 278 -10.47 -11.43 -0.89
N LEU A 279 -10.97 -10.19 -0.97
CA LEU A 279 -12.36 -9.90 -1.33
C LEU A 279 -12.59 -10.23 -2.81
N PHE A 280 -11.69 -9.82 -3.70
CA PHE A 280 -11.74 -10.20 -5.11
C PHE A 280 -11.75 -11.72 -5.29
N LEU A 281 -10.85 -12.44 -4.60
CA LEU A 281 -10.77 -13.90 -4.66
C LEU A 281 -12.09 -14.57 -4.21
N SER A 282 -12.68 -14.08 -3.12
CA SER A 282 -13.96 -14.57 -2.62
C SER A 282 -15.10 -14.34 -3.63
N ILE A 283 -15.13 -13.17 -4.29
CA ILE A 283 -16.10 -12.86 -5.35
C ILE A 283 -15.90 -13.78 -6.57
N LEU A 284 -14.65 -14.01 -6.97
CA LEU A 284 -14.30 -14.92 -8.07
C LEU A 284 -14.81 -16.34 -7.78
N GLU A 285 -14.53 -16.88 -6.59
CA GLU A 285 -15.00 -18.21 -6.17
C GLU A 285 -16.54 -18.30 -6.17
N ALA A 286 -17.22 -17.28 -5.63
CA ALA A 286 -18.68 -17.23 -5.65
C ALA A 286 -19.25 -17.24 -7.09
N ASN A 287 -18.60 -16.54 -8.02
CA ASN A 287 -18.99 -16.54 -9.43
C ASN A 287 -18.70 -17.89 -10.12
N ILE A 288 -17.61 -18.58 -9.77
CA ILE A 288 -17.32 -19.94 -10.25
C ILE A 288 -18.44 -20.89 -9.84
N GLN A 289 -18.85 -20.83 -8.57
CA GLN A 289 -19.93 -21.66 -8.06
C GLN A 289 -21.27 -21.32 -8.72
N ALA A 290 -21.59 -20.03 -8.88
CA ALA A 290 -22.80 -19.60 -9.57
C ALA A 290 -22.84 -20.05 -11.05
N ALA A 291 -21.73 -19.94 -11.79
CA ALA A 291 -21.64 -20.41 -13.17
C ALA A 291 -21.80 -21.94 -13.28
N LYS A 292 -21.29 -22.68 -12.30
CA LYS A 292 -21.46 -24.13 -12.19
C LYS A 292 -22.91 -24.52 -11.92
N GLU A 293 -23.60 -23.79 -11.04
CA GLU A 293 -25.03 -24.01 -10.73
C GLU A 293 -25.94 -23.64 -11.91
N ALA A 294 -25.56 -22.63 -12.69
CA ALA A 294 -26.26 -22.18 -13.89
C ALA A 294 -25.97 -23.01 -15.15
N ASP A 295 -25.06 -23.99 -15.08
CA ASP A 295 -24.53 -24.77 -16.21
C ASP A 295 -23.95 -23.90 -17.35
N ASP A 296 -23.44 -22.71 -17.02
CA ASP A 296 -22.77 -21.82 -17.98
C ASP A 296 -21.30 -22.23 -18.14
N GLN A 297 -21.08 -23.21 -19.00
CA GLN A 297 -19.75 -23.77 -19.26
C GLN A 297 -18.76 -22.73 -19.80
N ALA A 298 -19.21 -21.78 -20.61
CA ALA A 298 -18.34 -20.78 -21.21
C ALA A 298 -17.78 -19.82 -20.14
N THR A 299 -18.66 -19.32 -19.26
CA THR A 299 -18.26 -18.46 -18.15
C THR A 299 -17.45 -19.24 -17.11
N LEU A 300 -17.84 -20.49 -16.81
CA LEU A 300 -17.12 -21.34 -15.87
C LEU A 300 -15.67 -21.59 -16.30
N THR A 301 -15.42 -21.90 -17.59
CA THR A 301 -14.06 -22.09 -18.09
C THR A 301 -13.22 -20.83 -17.92
N LYS A 302 -13.75 -19.65 -18.31
CA LYS A 302 -13.03 -18.38 -18.16
C LYS A 302 -12.70 -18.06 -16.70
N LEU A 303 -13.67 -18.19 -15.80
CA LEU A 303 -13.47 -17.92 -14.38
C LEU A 303 -12.41 -18.85 -13.76
N LYS A 304 -12.40 -20.13 -14.14
CA LYS A 304 -11.36 -21.07 -13.71
C LYS A 304 -9.98 -20.69 -14.23
N THR A 305 -9.87 -20.30 -15.51
CA THR A 305 -8.59 -19.83 -16.06
C THR A 305 -8.09 -18.58 -15.34
N ILE A 306 -8.97 -17.63 -15.00
CA ILE A 306 -8.61 -16.46 -14.18
C ILE A 306 -8.06 -16.91 -12.82
N HIS A 307 -8.76 -17.81 -12.14
CA HIS A 307 -8.35 -18.33 -10.84
C HIS A 307 -7.00 -19.05 -10.90
N GLU A 308 -6.81 -19.97 -11.85
CA GLU A 308 -5.57 -20.72 -12.06
C GLU A 308 -4.38 -19.79 -12.36
N ASN A 309 -4.57 -18.77 -13.21
CA ASN A 309 -3.53 -17.79 -13.52
C ASN A 309 -3.13 -16.97 -12.29
N ILE A 310 -4.09 -16.58 -11.45
CA ILE A 310 -3.82 -15.86 -10.21
C ILE A 310 -3.07 -16.77 -9.23
N GLU A 311 -3.50 -18.02 -9.03
CA GLU A 311 -2.79 -18.97 -8.17
C GLU A 311 -1.36 -19.22 -8.64
N GLN A 312 -1.17 -19.40 -9.94
CA GLN A 312 0.15 -19.61 -10.53
C GLN A 312 1.03 -18.37 -10.31
N TRP A 313 0.48 -17.18 -10.51
CA TRP A 313 1.20 -15.94 -10.22
C TRP A 313 1.54 -15.79 -8.75
N ILE A 314 0.63 -16.10 -7.83
CA ILE A 314 0.90 -16.06 -6.39
C ILE A 314 2.07 -16.99 -6.08
N LYS A 315 2.07 -18.23 -6.60
CA LYS A 315 3.18 -19.18 -6.43
C LYS A 315 4.50 -18.66 -7.00
N ASP A 316 4.47 -18.09 -8.20
CA ASP A 316 5.65 -17.54 -8.88
C ASP A 316 6.16 -16.25 -8.22
N SER A 317 5.29 -15.53 -7.51
CA SER A 317 5.63 -14.31 -6.76
C SER A 317 6.31 -14.60 -5.41
N ILE A 318 6.22 -15.84 -4.91
CA ILE A 318 6.92 -16.23 -3.68
C ILE A 318 8.42 -16.18 -3.97
N PRO A 319 9.21 -15.39 -3.21
CA PRO A 319 10.65 -15.31 -3.40
C PRO A 319 11.29 -16.71 -3.34
N PRO A 320 12.19 -17.07 -4.27
CA PRO A 320 12.82 -18.39 -4.29
C PRO A 320 13.49 -18.79 -2.98
N GLY A 321 14.09 -17.82 -2.26
CA GLY A 321 14.67 -18.09 -0.95
C GLY A 321 13.64 -18.39 0.15
N LEU A 322 12.43 -17.83 0.07
CA LEU A 322 11.36 -18.12 1.02
C LEU A 322 10.77 -19.53 0.81
N LEU A 323 10.59 -19.96 -0.44
CA LEU A 323 10.21 -21.35 -0.75
C LEU A 323 11.26 -22.34 -0.25
N LEU A 324 12.54 -22.05 -0.53
CA LEU A 324 13.66 -22.85 -0.06
C LEU A 324 13.71 -22.92 1.47
N ALA A 325 13.37 -21.83 2.17
CA ALA A 325 13.31 -21.81 3.63
C ALA A 325 12.26 -22.79 4.17
N GLN A 326 11.06 -22.81 3.57
CA GLN A 326 9.98 -23.72 3.95
C GLN A 326 10.42 -25.18 3.76
N GLU A 327 10.95 -25.51 2.58
CA GLU A 327 11.43 -26.86 2.27
C GLU A 327 12.53 -27.33 3.24
N ILE A 328 13.49 -26.46 3.57
CA ILE A 328 14.60 -26.78 4.47
C ILE A 328 14.13 -27.02 5.91
N LEU A 329 13.18 -26.21 6.39
CA LEU A 329 12.66 -26.30 7.75
C LEU A 329 11.79 -27.55 7.94
N GLU A 330 11.12 -28.04 6.89
CA GLU A 330 10.32 -29.26 6.92
C GLU A 330 11.16 -30.56 6.95
N ILE A 331 12.34 -30.55 6.31
CA ILE A 331 13.28 -31.66 6.40
C ILE A 331 13.68 -31.79 7.88
N GLN A 332 13.70 -32.99 8.45
CA GLN A 332 14.16 -33.22 9.84
C GLN A 332 15.66 -33.57 9.89
N ASP A 333 16.17 -34.20 8.85
CA ASP A 333 17.57 -34.61 8.75
C ASP A 333 18.48 -33.42 8.40
N GLU A 334 19.49 -33.16 9.24
CA GLU A 334 20.40 -32.02 9.07
C GLU A 334 21.25 -32.15 7.79
N ASP A 335 21.71 -33.36 7.46
CA ASP A 335 22.58 -33.58 6.30
C ASP A 335 21.80 -33.42 4.98
N GLN A 336 20.55 -33.89 4.93
CA GLN A 336 19.65 -33.69 3.79
C GLN A 336 19.31 -32.21 3.59
N ALA A 337 19.05 -31.47 4.67
CA ALA A 337 18.79 -30.03 4.59
C ALA A 337 20.03 -29.24 4.11
N ILE A 338 21.23 -29.64 4.53
CA ILE A 338 22.50 -29.06 4.05
C ILE A 338 22.73 -29.39 2.57
N ALA A 339 22.45 -30.63 2.14
CA ALA A 339 22.58 -31.00 0.73
C ALA A 339 21.66 -30.17 -0.17
N LEU A 340 20.40 -29.94 0.24
CA LEU A 340 19.46 -29.09 -0.49
C LEU A 340 19.94 -27.62 -0.56
N LEU A 341 20.52 -27.09 0.52
CA LEU A 341 21.15 -25.77 0.53
C LEU A 341 22.33 -25.67 -0.46
N ASP A 342 23.18 -26.68 -0.48
CA ASP A 342 24.34 -26.74 -1.38
C ASP A 342 23.90 -26.82 -2.86
N GLU A 343 22.86 -27.61 -3.17
CA GLU A 343 22.28 -27.74 -4.52
C GLU A 343 21.55 -26.47 -4.97
N SER A 344 20.92 -25.77 -4.03
CA SER A 344 20.13 -24.56 -4.29
C SER A 344 20.89 -23.26 -3.98
N ALA A 345 22.23 -23.27 -4.00
CA ALA A 345 23.07 -22.14 -3.60
C ALA A 345 22.74 -20.81 -4.31
N GLN A 346 22.22 -20.86 -5.54
CA GLN A 346 21.81 -19.69 -6.32
C GLN A 346 20.49 -19.05 -5.86
N LYS A 347 19.67 -19.80 -5.11
CA LYS A 347 18.38 -19.33 -4.55
C LYS A 347 18.53 -18.77 -3.13
N ILE A 348 19.75 -18.74 -2.59
CA ILE A 348 20.04 -18.20 -1.26
C ILE A 348 20.04 -16.68 -1.32
N ASP A 349 18.96 -16.08 -0.82
CA ASP A 349 18.76 -14.64 -0.72
C ASP A 349 18.58 -14.18 0.74
N GLU A 350 18.33 -12.88 0.94
CA GLU A 350 18.13 -12.30 2.27
C GLU A 350 16.84 -12.81 2.94
N GLN A 351 15.83 -13.20 2.16
CA GLN A 351 14.56 -13.73 2.69
C GLN A 351 14.77 -15.10 3.32
N LEU A 352 15.51 -16.00 2.66
CA LEU A 352 15.91 -17.29 3.25
C LEU A 352 16.63 -17.10 4.59
N LEU A 353 17.63 -16.21 4.60
CA LEU A 353 18.43 -15.94 5.79
C LEU A 353 17.59 -15.40 6.94
N GLY A 354 16.68 -14.45 6.64
CA GLY A 354 15.73 -13.92 7.62
C GLY A 354 14.78 -14.98 8.16
N SER A 355 14.23 -15.83 7.29
CA SER A 355 13.33 -16.93 7.70
C SER A 355 14.00 -17.93 8.63
N LEU A 356 15.26 -18.30 8.37
CA LEU A 356 16.01 -19.22 9.24
C LEU A 356 16.31 -18.61 10.61
N ILE A 357 16.61 -17.31 10.68
CA ILE A 357 16.82 -16.64 11.97
C ILE A 357 15.51 -16.61 12.77
N ALA A 358 14.42 -16.16 12.16
CA ALA A 358 13.12 -16.07 12.82
C ALA A 358 12.61 -17.45 13.30
N ALA A 359 12.87 -18.51 12.52
CA ALA A 359 12.56 -19.87 12.94
C ALA A 359 13.41 -20.33 14.13
N ALA A 360 14.71 -20.01 14.15
CA ALA A 360 15.57 -20.35 15.28
C ALA A 360 15.14 -19.63 16.57
N GLU A 361 14.80 -18.34 16.49
CA GLU A 361 14.31 -17.56 17.62
C GLU A 361 12.99 -18.14 18.16
N ARG A 362 12.06 -18.52 17.28
CA ARG A 362 10.81 -19.17 17.69
C ARG A 362 11.05 -20.49 18.43
N PHE A 363 11.97 -21.33 17.95
CA PHE A 363 12.30 -22.58 18.63
C PHE A 363 12.97 -22.35 20.00
N GLU A 364 13.71 -21.26 20.19
CA GLU A 364 14.22 -20.88 21.51
C GLU A 364 13.11 -20.44 22.46
N ASP A 365 12.16 -19.64 21.97
CA ASP A 365 10.99 -19.21 22.74
C ASP A 365 10.11 -20.40 23.15
N ASP A 366 10.01 -21.42 22.30
CA ASP A 366 9.26 -22.65 22.53
C ASP A 366 10.05 -23.71 23.35
N GLU A 367 11.22 -23.36 23.91
CA GLU A 367 12.14 -24.25 24.66
C GLU A 367 12.65 -25.48 23.87
N ALA A 368 12.57 -25.45 22.53
CA ALA A 368 13.03 -26.48 21.61
C ALA A 368 14.51 -26.28 21.20
N GLU A 369 15.41 -26.39 22.19
CA GLU A 369 16.84 -26.07 22.07
C GLU A 369 17.57 -26.86 20.94
N GLU A 370 17.21 -28.13 20.72
CA GLU A 370 17.83 -28.95 19.67
C GLU A 370 17.47 -28.45 18.26
N ASP A 371 16.22 -28.06 18.04
CA ASP A 371 15.75 -27.52 16.76
C ASP A 371 16.32 -26.11 16.50
N ALA A 372 16.39 -25.26 17.53
CA ALA A 372 17.03 -23.96 17.42
C ALA A 372 18.51 -24.07 17.01
N GLN A 373 19.26 -25.00 17.61
CA GLN A 373 20.65 -25.24 17.27
C GLN A 373 20.83 -25.78 15.85
N ARG A 374 19.94 -26.68 15.42
CA ARG A 374 19.90 -27.21 14.06
C ARG A 374 19.68 -26.09 13.04
N VAL A 375 18.64 -25.26 13.21
CA VAL A 375 18.34 -24.15 12.31
C VAL A 375 19.49 -23.12 12.26
N ARG A 376 20.15 -22.84 13.38
CA ARG A 376 21.37 -21.98 13.41
C ARG A 376 22.55 -22.53 12.63
N LYS A 377 22.71 -23.86 12.56
CA LYS A 377 23.74 -24.46 11.70
C LYS A 377 23.39 -24.28 10.23
N LEU A 378 22.13 -24.51 9.85
CA LEU A 378 21.63 -24.29 8.49
C LEU A 378 21.83 -22.84 8.05
N TYR A 379 21.49 -21.88 8.92
CA TYR A 379 21.75 -20.46 8.69
C TYR A 379 23.24 -20.15 8.44
N ARG A 380 24.15 -20.66 9.27
CA ARG A 380 25.60 -20.48 9.09
C ARG A 380 26.10 -21.07 7.78
N GLN A 381 25.57 -22.23 7.38
CA GLN A 381 25.90 -22.85 6.10
C GLN A 381 25.40 -22.00 4.93
N ALA A 382 24.15 -21.53 4.97
CA ALA A 382 23.56 -20.68 3.95
C ALA A 382 24.36 -19.37 3.76
N ILE A 383 24.80 -18.72 4.84
CA ILE A 383 25.70 -17.55 4.77
C ILE A 383 27.00 -17.88 4.03
N ARG A 384 27.65 -18.99 4.41
CA ARG A 384 28.92 -19.40 3.82
C ARG A 384 28.77 -19.62 2.30
N LEU A 385 27.67 -20.25 1.89
CA LEU A 385 27.36 -20.48 0.48
C LEU A 385 27.06 -19.16 -0.27
N SER A 386 26.24 -18.28 0.32
CA SER A 386 25.94 -16.95 -0.25
C SER A 386 27.21 -16.13 -0.48
N MET A 387 28.12 -16.09 0.50
CA MET A 387 29.41 -15.40 0.37
C MET A 387 30.28 -16.01 -0.73
N ARG A 388 30.31 -17.35 -0.84
CA ARG A 388 31.09 -18.05 -1.85
C ARG A 388 30.58 -17.79 -3.27
N GLU A 389 29.26 -17.75 -3.47
CA GLU A 389 28.67 -17.44 -4.77
C GLU A 389 28.88 -15.97 -5.16
N LYS A 390 28.74 -15.02 -4.21
CA LYS A 390 29.06 -13.60 -4.45
C LYS A 390 30.52 -13.41 -4.90
N MET A 391 31.47 -14.09 -4.26
CA MET A 391 32.89 -14.03 -4.67
C MET A 391 33.16 -14.68 -6.03
N LYS A 392 32.43 -15.73 -6.43
CA LYS A 392 32.56 -16.31 -7.77
C LYS A 392 32.01 -15.38 -8.85
N ALA A 393 30.89 -14.70 -8.58
CA ALA A 393 30.26 -13.77 -9.51
C ALA A 393 31.08 -12.48 -9.75
N GLU A 394 31.86 -12.04 -8.76
CA GLU A 394 32.80 -10.91 -8.92
C GLU A 394 34.02 -11.28 -9.76
N ASN A 395 34.53 -12.51 -9.61
CA ASN A 395 35.69 -13.00 -10.35
C ASN A 395 35.40 -13.36 -11.83
N SER A 396 34.13 -13.54 -12.21
CA SER A 396 33.73 -13.82 -13.60
C SER A 396 33.39 -12.58 -14.43
N LYS A 397 33.38 -11.39 -13.80
CA LYS A 397 33.18 -10.09 -14.45
C LYS A 397 34.49 -9.32 -14.72
N GLN A 398 35.63 -9.88 -14.32
CA GLN A 398 36.98 -9.49 -14.73
C GLN A 398 37.45 -10.40 -15.87
#